data_AF-A0A8T7HA34-F1
#
_entry.id   AF-A0A8T7HA34-F1
#
_cell.length_a   1.000
_cell.length_b   1.000
_cell.length_c   1.000
_cell.angle_alpha   90.00
_cell.angle_beta   90.00
_cell.angle_gamma   90.00
#
_symmetry.space_group_name_H-M   'P 1'
#
loop_
_entity.id
_entity.type
_entity.pdbx_description
1 polymer ?
#
loop_
_entity_poly.entity_id
_entity_poly.type
_entity_poly.pdbx_seq_one_letter_code
_entity_poly.pdbx_strand_id
1 'polypeptide(L)'
;FKKEGITPMPGLQVNIDGVIGIVKTVTGGRTIIDFNHPLAGKAVVYDIKINKLITDTEQKVKAFVEVALHQKDFKVKKEGEKFTVELKQEIPKEIKGKLEEKFREVTKAKEVIFTHKK
;
A
#
# COMPACT_ATOMS: atom_id res chain seq x y z
N PHE A 1 -20.02 20.81 -13.91
CA PHE A 1 -19.32 21.65 -14.91
C PHE A 1 -19.67 23.13 -14.77
N LYS A 2 -20.79 23.63 -15.33
CA LYS A 2 -21.12 25.07 -15.26
C LYS A 2 -21.33 25.60 -13.82
N LYS A 3 -21.87 24.78 -12.91
CA LYS A 3 -21.98 25.09 -11.46
C LYS A 3 -20.63 25.07 -10.73
N GLU A 4 -19.66 24.33 -11.26
CA GLU A 4 -18.30 24.16 -10.71
C GLU A 4 -17.29 25.09 -11.37
N GLY A 5 -17.73 25.98 -12.29
CA GLY A 5 -16.83 26.86 -13.06
C GLY A 5 -15.90 26.16 -14.06
N ILE A 6 -16.00 24.83 -14.22
CA ILE A 6 -15.13 24.04 -15.10
C ILE A 6 -15.71 24.03 -16.51
N THR A 7 -14.89 24.44 -17.49
CA THR A 7 -15.17 24.27 -18.92
C THR A 7 -14.62 22.91 -19.36
N PRO A 8 -15.46 21.87 -19.55
CA PRO A 8 -14.99 20.56 -19.92
C PRO A 8 -14.44 20.59 -21.35
N MET A 9 -13.24 20.06 -21.54
CA MET A 9 -12.62 19.85 -22.83
C MET A 9 -12.21 18.37 -22.94
N PRO A 10 -12.32 17.74 -24.13
CA PRO A 10 -11.78 16.39 -24.33
C PRO A 10 -10.31 16.31 -23.88
N GLY A 11 -9.96 15.29 -23.10
CA GLY A 11 -8.64 15.09 -22.51
C GLY A 11 -8.41 15.82 -21.17
N LEU A 12 -9.34 16.68 -20.72
CA LEU A 12 -9.21 17.36 -19.43
C LEU A 12 -9.40 16.35 -18.28
N GLN A 13 -8.47 16.36 -17.33
CA GLN A 13 -8.60 15.64 -16.07
C GLN A 13 -9.48 16.46 -15.12
N VAL A 14 -10.53 15.84 -14.60
CA VAL A 14 -11.49 16.46 -13.69
C VAL A 14 -11.61 15.64 -12.42
N ASN A 15 -11.75 16.32 -11.28
CA ASN A 15 -12.09 15.69 -10.02
C ASN A 15 -13.58 15.90 -9.77
N ILE A 16 -14.34 14.82 -9.67
CA ILE A 16 -15.77 14.85 -9.38
C ILE A 16 -15.99 13.97 -8.16
N ASP A 17 -16.50 14.56 -7.08
CA ASP A 17 -16.80 13.89 -5.82
C ASP A 17 -15.62 13.07 -5.24
N GLY A 18 -14.39 13.55 -5.44
CA GLY A 18 -13.16 12.91 -4.96
C GLY A 18 -12.59 11.85 -5.91
N VAL A 19 -13.25 11.58 -7.04
CA VAL A 19 -12.78 10.65 -8.06
C VAL A 19 -12.21 11.42 -9.25
N ILE A 20 -10.97 11.08 -9.60
CA ILE A 20 -10.30 11.60 -10.78
C ILE A 20 -10.81 10.85 -12.02
N GLY A 21 -11.32 11.61 -12.99
CA GLY A 21 -11.73 11.09 -14.30
C GLY A 21 -11.19 11.94 -15.45
N ILE A 22 -11.17 11.37 -16.65
CA ILE A 22 -10.72 12.04 -17.88
C ILE A 22 -11.94 12.28 -18.78
N VAL A 23 -12.14 13.52 -19.22
CA VAL A 23 -13.20 13.84 -20.17
C VAL A 23 -12.92 13.17 -21.52
N LYS A 24 -13.76 12.23 -21.95
CA LYS A 24 -13.67 11.57 -23.26
C LYS A 24 -14.22 12.46 -24.36
N THR A 25 -15.44 12.94 -24.18
CA THR A 25 -16.16 13.71 -25.20
C THR A 25 -17.08 14.73 -24.55
N VAL A 26 -17.29 15.84 -25.26
CA VAL A 26 -18.25 16.89 -24.89
C VAL A 26 -19.18 17.08 -26.08
N THR A 27 -20.47 16.79 -25.92
CA THR A 27 -21.46 16.87 -27.00
C THR A 27 -22.81 17.35 -26.49
N GLY A 28 -23.35 18.40 -27.12
CA GLY A 28 -24.72 18.86 -26.89
C GLY A 28 -25.07 19.16 -25.42
N GLY A 29 -24.11 19.67 -24.64
CA GLY A 29 -24.27 19.94 -23.21
C GLY A 29 -24.06 18.75 -22.26
N ARG A 30 -23.80 17.55 -22.79
CA ARG A 30 -23.40 16.36 -22.02
C ARG A 30 -21.89 16.14 -22.13
N THR A 31 -21.27 15.70 -21.04
CA THR A 31 -19.82 15.39 -20.99
C THR A 31 -19.66 13.95 -20.54
N ILE A 32 -18.98 13.13 -21.35
CA ILE A 32 -18.66 11.74 -21.01
C ILE A 32 -17.29 11.73 -20.35
N ILE A 33 -17.18 11.06 -19.21
CA ILE A 33 -15.98 11.00 -18.38
C ILE A 33 -15.62 9.54 -18.15
N ASP A 34 -14.34 9.24 -18.35
CA ASP A 34 -13.75 7.94 -18.06
C ASP A 34 -13.12 7.97 -16.67
N PHE A 35 -13.64 7.14 -15.77
CA PHE A 35 -13.13 6.98 -14.40
C PHE A 35 -12.31 5.69 -14.23
N ASN A 36 -12.06 4.96 -15.32
CA ASN A 36 -11.37 3.69 -15.23
C ASN A 36 -9.89 3.87 -14.87
N HIS A 37 -9.34 2.88 -14.15
CA HIS A 37 -7.90 2.78 -13.97
C HIS A 37 -7.19 2.68 -15.34
N PRO A 38 -5.98 3.25 -15.54
CA PRO A 38 -5.29 3.25 -16.84
C PRO A 38 -5.03 1.88 -17.51
N LEU A 39 -5.13 0.81 -16.72
CA LEU A 39 -4.97 -0.58 -17.15
C LEU A 39 -6.29 -1.34 -17.30
N ALA A 40 -7.45 -0.70 -17.08
CA ALA A 40 -8.74 -1.33 -17.25
C ALA A 40 -8.94 -1.80 -18.69
N GLY A 41 -9.37 -3.05 -18.86
CA GLY A 41 -9.57 -3.67 -20.18
C GLY A 41 -8.29 -4.04 -20.93
N LYS A 42 -7.09 -3.84 -20.35
CA LYS A 42 -5.83 -4.28 -20.93
C LYS A 42 -5.42 -5.65 -20.38
N ALA A 43 -4.98 -6.56 -21.25
CA ALA A 43 -4.31 -7.78 -20.82
C ALA A 43 -2.91 -7.42 -20.32
N VAL A 44 -2.60 -7.79 -19.07
CA VAL A 44 -1.28 -7.53 -18.47
C VAL A 44 -0.52 -8.86 -18.38
N VAL A 45 0.68 -8.90 -18.97
CA VAL A 45 1.57 -10.06 -18.94
C VAL A 45 2.71 -9.75 -17.98
N TYR A 46 3.00 -10.67 -17.05
CA TYR A 46 4.07 -10.54 -16.07
C TYR A 46 5.02 -11.73 -16.16
N ASP A 47 6.32 -11.44 -16.24
CA ASP A 47 7.38 -12.44 -16.05
C ASP A 47 7.75 -12.48 -14.57
N ILE A 48 7.42 -13.59 -13.91
CA ILE A 48 7.64 -13.77 -12.48
C ILE A 48 8.85 -14.68 -12.28
N LYS A 49 9.85 -14.19 -11.52
CA LYS A 49 11.00 -14.99 -11.08
C LYS A 49 11.00 -15.12 -9.56
N ILE A 50 11.01 -16.36 -9.08
CA ILE A 50 11.16 -16.65 -7.66
C ILE A 50 12.65 -16.50 -7.30
N ASN A 51 13.00 -15.43 -6.60
CA ASN A 51 14.39 -15.14 -6.24
C ASN A 51 14.87 -15.97 -5.04
N LYS A 52 14.02 -16.13 -4.02
CA LYS A 52 14.40 -16.81 -2.78
C LYS A 52 13.16 -17.28 -2.02
N LEU A 53 13.22 -18.49 -1.45
CA LEU A 53 12.25 -18.97 -0.47
C LEU A 53 12.73 -18.65 0.94
N ILE A 54 11.92 -17.94 1.73
CA ILE A 54 12.24 -17.58 3.11
C ILE A 54 11.52 -18.56 4.04
N THR A 55 12.26 -19.51 4.61
CA THR A 55 11.74 -20.50 5.57
C THR A 55 11.97 -20.09 7.02
N ASP A 56 13.06 -19.37 7.29
CA ASP A 56 13.45 -18.94 8.64
C ASP A 56 12.55 -17.84 9.20
N THR A 57 12.14 -17.97 10.46
CA THR A 57 11.22 -17.05 11.13
C THR A 57 11.80 -15.65 11.25
N GLU A 58 13.10 -15.49 11.54
CA GLU A 58 13.73 -14.17 11.68
C GLU A 58 13.78 -13.43 10.34
N GLN A 59 14.09 -14.14 9.25
CA GLN A 59 14.04 -13.56 7.91
C GLN A 59 12.61 -13.20 7.49
N LYS A 60 11.60 -13.97 7.89
CA LYS A 60 10.18 -13.61 7.67
C LYS A 60 9.80 -12.33 8.39
N VAL A 61 10.24 -12.14 9.64
CA VAL A 61 10.04 -10.88 10.38
C VAL A 61 10.65 -9.71 9.62
N LYS A 62 11.91 -9.85 9.19
CA LYS A 62 12.61 -8.78 8.44
C LYS A 62 11.89 -8.45 7.13
N ALA A 63 11.54 -9.45 6.34
CA ALA A 63 10.83 -9.25 5.08
C ALA A 63 9.44 -8.64 5.29
N PHE A 64 8.71 -9.05 6.33
CA PHE A 64 7.41 -8.47 6.66
C PHE A 64 7.53 -6.99 7.02
N VAL A 65 8.52 -6.61 7.83
CA VAL A 65 8.77 -5.21 8.19
C VAL A 65 9.11 -4.36 6.96
N GLU A 66 9.96 -4.87 6.08
CA GLU A 66 10.34 -4.18 4.85
C GLU A 66 9.15 -4.00 3.88
N VAL A 67 8.32 -5.03 3.72
CA VAL A 67 7.16 -5.00 2.81
C VAL A 67 6.00 -4.19 3.40
N ALA A 68 5.71 -4.33 4.69
CA ALA A 68 4.55 -3.71 5.32
C ALA A 68 4.79 -2.24 5.71
N LEU A 69 6.01 -1.90 6.14
CA LEU A 69 6.33 -0.53 6.60
C LEU A 69 7.14 0.26 5.56
N HIS A 70 7.65 -0.38 4.50
CA HIS A 70 8.55 0.24 3.52
C HIS A 70 9.79 0.90 4.16
N GLN A 71 10.16 0.45 5.36
CA GLN A 71 11.33 0.93 6.10
C GLN A 71 12.50 -0.03 5.88
N LYS A 72 13.65 0.50 5.48
CA LYS A 72 14.89 -0.26 5.31
C LYS A 72 15.81 -0.18 6.54
N ASP A 73 15.60 0.82 7.39
CA ASP A 73 16.40 1.07 8.59
C ASP A 73 15.69 0.56 9.85
N PHE A 74 15.81 -0.74 10.13
CA PHE A 74 15.29 -1.34 11.34
C PHE A 74 16.24 -2.39 11.90
N LYS A 75 16.22 -2.57 13.23
CA LYS A 75 16.95 -3.66 13.90
C LYS A 75 15.96 -4.66 14.45
N VAL A 76 16.12 -5.92 14.06
CA VAL A 76 15.34 -7.03 14.64
C VAL A 76 16.24 -7.76 15.64
N LYS A 77 15.76 -7.88 16.87
CA LYS A 77 16.33 -8.76 17.89
C LYS A 77 15.37 -9.91 18.14
N LYS A 78 15.90 -11.12 18.24
CA LYS A 78 15.16 -12.33 18.58
C LYS A 78 15.58 -12.79 19.97
N GLU A 79 14.63 -12.85 20.90
CA GLU A 79 14.81 -13.44 22.23
C GLU A 79 13.79 -14.57 22.40
N GLY A 80 14.21 -15.81 22.12
CA GLY A 80 13.35 -16.99 22.20
C GLY A 80 12.17 -16.93 21.22
N GLU A 81 10.94 -16.87 21.75
CA GLU A 81 9.69 -16.73 20.99
C GLU A 81 9.26 -15.26 20.74
N LYS A 82 10.00 -14.29 21.29
CA LYS A 82 9.69 -12.86 21.18
C LYS A 82 10.57 -12.20 20.12
N PHE A 83 9.94 -11.40 19.25
CA PHE A 83 10.64 -10.57 18.27
C PHE A 83 10.51 -9.10 18.64
N THR A 84 11.64 -8.44 18.85
CA THR A 84 11.70 -7.00 19.11
C THR A 84 12.17 -6.29 17.85
N VAL A 85 11.33 -5.41 17.30
CA VAL A 85 11.65 -4.62 16.11
C VAL A 85 11.85 -3.17 16.52
N GLU A 86 13.09 -2.70 16.46
CA GLU A 86 13.48 -1.32 16.69
C GLU A 86 13.34 -0.52 15.39
N LEU A 87 12.45 0.48 15.37
CA LEU A 87 12.19 1.36 14.23
C LEU A 87 12.61 2.80 14.52
N LYS A 88 13.11 3.51 13.50
CA LYS A 88 13.42 4.94 13.55
C LYS A 88 12.18 5.83 13.58
N GLN A 89 11.02 5.32 13.15
CA GLN A 89 9.76 6.07 13.13
C GLN A 89 8.76 5.43 14.11
N GLU A 90 7.99 6.26 14.81
CA GLU A 90 6.89 5.78 15.65
C GLU A 90 5.76 5.23 14.78
N ILE A 91 5.38 3.98 15.03
CA ILE A 91 4.18 3.40 14.43
C ILE A 91 2.97 3.91 15.25
N PRO A 92 1.97 4.55 14.62
CA PRO A 92 0.71 4.86 15.27
C PRO A 92 0.07 3.61 15.89
N LYS A 93 -0.46 3.72 17.11
CA LYS A 93 -1.08 2.58 17.84
C LYS A 93 -2.19 1.88 17.06
N GLU A 94 -2.89 2.61 16.20
CA GLU A 94 -3.94 2.09 15.31
C GLU A 94 -3.41 1.07 14.28
N ILE A 95 -2.17 1.26 13.83
CA ILE A 95 -1.53 0.41 12.84
C ILE A 95 -0.86 -0.80 13.54
N LYS A 96 -0.42 -0.62 14.78
CA LYS A 96 0.22 -1.67 15.59
C LYS A 96 -0.65 -2.93 15.72
N GLY A 97 -1.95 -2.79 16.00
CA GLY A 97 -2.86 -3.94 16.12
C GLY A 97 -3.03 -4.75 14.82
N LYS A 98 -3.18 -4.06 13.68
CA LYS A 98 -3.24 -4.73 12.36
C LYS A 98 -1.92 -5.40 11.99
N LEU A 99 -0.80 -4.82 12.39
CA LEU A 99 0.51 -5.47 12.20
C LEU A 99 0.67 -6.71 13.05
N GLU A 100 0.26 -6.68 14.32
CA GLU A 100 0.34 -7.84 15.21
C GLU A 100 -0.48 -9.02 14.67
N GLU A 101 -1.68 -8.75 14.14
CA GLU A 101 -2.53 -9.78 13.52
C GLU A 101 -1.89 -10.38 12.25
N LYS A 102 -1.48 -9.52 11.30
CA LYS A 102 -0.79 -9.96 10.09
C LYS A 102 0.53 -10.66 10.38
N PHE A 103 1.25 -10.22 11.41
CA PHE A 103 2.49 -10.84 11.81
C PHE A 103 2.26 -12.26 12.33
N ARG A 104 1.23 -12.46 13.16
CA ARG A 104 0.86 -13.78 13.68
C ARG A 104 0.47 -14.73 12.56
N GLU A 105 -0.23 -14.23 11.54
CA GLU A 105 -0.60 -15.00 10.34
C GLU A 105 0.62 -15.44 9.52
N VAL A 106 1.55 -14.52 9.24
CA VAL A 106 2.69 -14.78 8.34
C VAL A 106 3.81 -15.58 9.01
N THR A 107 4.09 -15.29 10.28
CA THR A 107 5.27 -15.85 10.98
C THR A 107 4.91 -17.00 11.93
N LYS A 108 3.63 -17.18 12.27
CA LYS A 108 3.14 -18.08 13.33
C LYS A 108 3.72 -17.80 14.73
N ALA A 109 4.51 -16.74 14.91
CA ALA A 109 5.10 -16.38 16.20
C ALA A 109 4.10 -15.61 17.06
N LYS A 110 4.19 -15.81 18.39
CA LYS A 110 3.18 -15.40 19.37
C LYS A 110 3.20 -13.91 19.73
N GLU A 111 4.36 -13.24 19.71
CA GLU A 111 4.47 -11.86 20.22
C GLU A 111 5.51 -11.02 19.48
N VAL A 112 5.13 -9.78 19.12
CA VAL A 112 6.03 -8.76 18.57
C VAL A 112 5.98 -7.50 19.40
N ILE A 113 7.14 -6.99 19.76
CA ILE A 113 7.28 -5.72 20.46
C ILE A 113 7.94 -4.74 19.49
N PHE A 114 7.15 -3.78 19.02
CA PHE A 114 7.68 -2.63 18.27
C PHE A 114 8.20 -1.59 19.27
N THR A 115 9.48 -1.26 19.18
CA THR A 115 10.14 -0.24 20.00
C THR A 115 10.62 0.90 19.11
N HIS A 116 10.51 2.13 19.61
CA HIS A 116 11.03 3.32 18.93
C HIS A 116 12.42 3.64 19.49
N LYS A 117 13.38 3.87 18.61
CA LYS A 117 14.67 4.42 19.00
C LYS A 117 14.63 5.93 18.81
N LYS A 118 14.71 6.65 19.93
CA LYS A 118 14.86 8.11 20.02
C LYS A 118 16.10 8.59 19.27
#